data_AF-A0A225WS33-F1
#
_entry.id   AF-A0A225WS33-F1
#
_cell.length_a   1.000
_cell.length_b   1.000
_cell.length_c   1.000
_cell.angle_alpha   90.00
_cell.angle_beta   90.00
_cell.angle_gamma   90.00
#
_symmetry.space_group_name_H-M   'P 1'
#
loop_
_entity.id
_entity.type
_entity.pdbx_description
1 polymer ?
#
loop_
_entity_poly.entity_id
_entity_poly.type
_entity_poly.pdbx_seq_one_letter_code
_entity_poly.pdbx_strand_id
1 'polypeptide(L)'
;MEFCEVLSLVHTASSVSRMEPQETGVKEEVVDVTSNEFAMFSLYQLMNGWKIYMTELSRFTNSRQHAITSTMERMEALIKQCSCEIGRLQDKMADCELEKENAAEEFVETLQLCRLQVEKEQGVDFLQIYNDTFNKTADVQSKFQAMVETRSWLVHRTRNMELHREVYRALHVVACTAASIPHQREDQQLTTEEQVSNRGSKMLMELDSFGAGLEAVMERSARDHQYSPGSNHTAAEREYLRFARDLEEFWLVYRNWLPHVVMDTATRIFFSLSASVNEGCPIRNAVSRVYTNLREEYPTQ
;
A
#
# COMPACT_ATOMS: atom_id res chain seq x y z
N MET A 1 3.74 -27.00 -10.40
CA MET A 1 3.68 -26.79 -8.93
C MET A 1 4.64 -25.64 -8.53
N GLU A 2 4.72 -24.56 -9.32
CA GLU A 2 5.73 -23.49 -9.15
C GLU A 2 5.09 -22.09 -9.00
N PHE A 3 3.78 -21.99 -9.22
CA PHE A 3 2.99 -20.75 -9.07
C PHE A 3 2.93 -20.26 -7.62
N CYS A 4 2.94 -21.20 -6.66
CA CYS A 4 3.03 -20.88 -5.23
C CYS A 4 4.47 -20.60 -4.79
N GLU A 5 5.49 -21.10 -5.49
CA GLU A 5 6.90 -20.89 -5.14
C GLU A 5 7.39 -19.49 -5.51
N VAL A 6 6.96 -18.94 -6.65
CA VAL A 6 7.33 -17.56 -7.03
C VAL A 6 6.71 -16.52 -6.10
N LEU A 7 5.48 -16.74 -5.61
CA LEU A 7 4.86 -15.92 -4.57
C LEU A 7 5.44 -16.21 -3.16
N SER A 8 5.86 -17.46 -2.89
CA SER A 8 6.54 -17.84 -1.63
C SER A 8 7.99 -17.34 -1.55
N LEU A 9 8.68 -17.12 -2.68
CA LEU A 9 10.03 -16.56 -2.74
C LEU A 9 10.05 -15.06 -2.37
N VAL A 10 8.95 -14.35 -2.61
CA VAL A 10 8.74 -12.99 -2.06
C VAL A 10 8.46 -13.04 -0.54
N HIS A 11 7.87 -14.14 -0.04
CA HIS A 11 7.56 -14.36 1.38
C HIS A 11 8.75 -14.84 2.24
N THR A 12 9.75 -15.52 1.65
CA THR A 12 10.82 -16.20 2.41
C THR A 12 12.04 -15.33 2.74
N ALA A 13 12.10 -14.08 2.26
CA ALA A 13 13.20 -13.17 2.63
C ALA A 13 13.06 -12.52 4.02
N SER A 14 11.96 -12.73 4.76
CA SER A 14 11.72 -12.01 6.03
C SER A 14 11.23 -12.86 7.22
N SER A 15 11.13 -14.19 7.12
CA SER A 15 10.58 -14.97 8.25
C SER A 15 11.23 -16.34 8.43
N VAL A 16 12.53 -16.34 8.76
CA VAL A 16 13.13 -17.47 9.47
C VAL A 16 13.30 -17.07 10.93
N SER A 17 12.32 -17.42 11.77
CA SER A 17 12.56 -17.69 13.19
C SER A 17 11.51 -18.68 13.69
N ARG A 18 11.95 -19.95 13.74
CA ARG A 18 11.54 -21.07 14.61
C ARG A 18 10.22 -20.93 15.40
N MET A 19 9.30 -21.86 15.14
CA MET A 19 8.40 -22.40 16.16
C MET A 19 8.68 -23.90 16.29
N GLU A 20 9.02 -24.33 17.51
CA GLU A 20 8.96 -25.74 17.94
C GLU A 20 7.52 -26.11 18.33
N PRO A 21 7.14 -27.41 18.29
CA PRO A 21 5.77 -27.85 18.51
C PRO A 21 5.53 -28.30 19.97
N GLN A 22 4.35 -28.00 20.53
CA GLN A 22 3.83 -28.83 21.63
C GLN A 22 2.28 -28.87 21.72
N GLU A 23 1.77 -30.05 21.35
CA GLU A 23 0.72 -30.89 21.94
C GLU A 23 -0.52 -30.30 22.67
N THR A 24 -1.67 -30.59 22.04
CA THR A 24 -2.94 -31.15 22.56
C THR A 24 -3.37 -30.93 24.02
N GLY A 25 -4.59 -30.39 24.18
CA GLY A 25 -5.42 -30.55 25.36
C GLY A 25 -6.78 -29.88 25.20
N VAL A 26 -7.84 -30.67 24.96
CA VAL A 26 -9.23 -30.22 24.93
C VAL A 26 -9.68 -29.83 26.34
N LYS A 27 -10.17 -28.59 26.51
CA LYS A 27 -11.18 -28.22 27.51
C LYS A 27 -12.11 -27.16 26.91
N GLU A 28 -13.40 -27.49 26.86
CA GLU A 28 -14.49 -26.52 26.74
C GLU A 28 -14.46 -25.60 27.97
N GLU A 29 -14.04 -24.37 27.77
CA GLU A 29 -14.38 -23.25 28.65
C GLU A 29 -15.09 -22.21 27.78
N VAL A 30 -16.12 -21.58 28.34
CA VAL A 30 -16.80 -20.43 27.76
C VAL A 30 -15.77 -19.29 27.71
N VAL A 31 -15.04 -19.19 26.59
CA VAL A 31 -14.01 -18.17 26.41
C VAL A 31 -14.69 -16.85 26.11
N ASP A 32 -14.60 -15.96 27.08
CA ASP A 32 -14.80 -14.52 26.96
C ASP A 32 -14.16 -14.00 25.66
N VAL A 33 -15.00 -13.48 24.75
CA VAL A 33 -14.71 -13.17 23.33
C VAL A 33 -13.90 -11.86 23.21
N THR A 34 -12.86 -11.68 24.03
CA THR A 34 -12.15 -10.40 24.16
C THR A 34 -10.62 -10.50 24.10
N SER A 35 -10.04 -11.49 23.42
CA SER A 35 -8.60 -11.47 23.10
C SER A 35 -8.32 -10.93 21.68
N ASN A 36 -7.43 -9.92 21.61
CA ASN A 36 -6.99 -9.18 20.40
C ASN A 36 -6.60 -10.09 19.24
N GLU A 37 -5.84 -11.12 19.60
CA GLU A 37 -5.27 -12.09 18.68
C GLU A 37 -6.38 -12.88 18.02
N PHE A 38 -7.49 -13.13 18.71
CA PHE A 38 -8.61 -13.88 18.16
C PHE A 38 -9.28 -13.16 16.99
N ALA A 39 -9.48 -11.83 17.05
CA ALA A 39 -10.11 -11.10 15.96
C ALA A 39 -9.24 -11.07 14.69
N MET A 40 -7.96 -10.71 14.80
CA MET A 40 -7.02 -10.75 13.68
C MET A 40 -6.82 -12.17 13.16
N PHE A 41 -6.72 -13.16 14.05
CA PHE A 41 -6.61 -14.57 13.70
C PHE A 41 -7.85 -15.06 12.95
N SER A 42 -9.06 -14.71 13.40
CA SER A 42 -10.31 -15.03 12.70
C SER A 42 -10.36 -14.39 11.30
N LEU A 43 -9.91 -13.14 11.15
CA LEU A 43 -9.81 -12.49 9.84
C LEU A 43 -8.80 -13.20 8.93
N TYR A 44 -7.64 -13.61 9.46
CA TYR A 44 -6.68 -14.41 8.72
C TYR A 44 -7.26 -15.77 8.32
N GLN A 45 -8.02 -16.43 9.18
CA GLN A 45 -8.68 -17.70 8.85
C GLN A 45 -9.70 -17.54 7.72
N LEU A 46 -10.52 -16.48 7.77
CA LEU A 46 -11.47 -16.16 6.70
C LEU A 46 -10.75 -15.91 5.38
N MET A 47 -9.72 -15.03 5.38
CA MET A 47 -8.93 -14.75 4.19
C MET A 47 -8.25 -16.01 3.65
N ASN A 48 -7.69 -16.86 4.50
CA ASN A 48 -7.08 -18.12 4.07
C ASN A 48 -8.10 -19.10 3.51
N GLY A 49 -9.29 -19.21 4.11
CA GLY A 49 -10.41 -19.98 3.58
C GLY A 49 -10.83 -19.49 2.19
N TRP A 50 -10.89 -18.18 2.00
CA TRP A 50 -11.20 -17.57 0.70
C TRP A 50 -10.07 -17.78 -0.31
N LYS A 51 -8.79 -17.70 0.07
CA LYS A 51 -7.65 -18.04 -0.82
C LYS A 51 -7.76 -19.47 -1.36
N ILE A 52 -8.16 -20.42 -0.52
CA ILE A 52 -8.38 -21.82 -0.93
C ILE A 52 -9.53 -21.89 -1.94
N TYR A 53 -10.65 -21.25 -1.64
CA TYR A 53 -11.79 -21.15 -2.57
C TYR A 53 -11.39 -20.53 -3.92
N MET A 54 -10.55 -19.50 -3.92
CA MET A 54 -10.05 -18.88 -5.16
C MET A 54 -9.14 -19.77 -5.98
N THR A 55 -8.31 -20.54 -5.29
CA THR A 55 -7.45 -21.53 -5.93
C THR A 55 -8.29 -22.60 -6.61
N GLU A 56 -9.44 -22.97 -6.04
CA GLU A 56 -10.40 -23.88 -6.66
C GLU A 56 -11.18 -23.22 -7.80
N LEU A 57 -11.60 -21.97 -7.67
CA LEU A 57 -12.24 -21.20 -8.76
C LEU A 57 -11.34 -21.11 -9.99
N SER A 58 -10.01 -21.03 -9.78
CA SER A 58 -9.04 -21.05 -10.87
C SER A 58 -9.02 -22.34 -11.68
N ARG A 59 -9.64 -23.41 -11.19
CA ARG A 59 -9.76 -24.69 -11.92
C ARG A 59 -10.94 -24.71 -12.91
N PHE A 60 -11.82 -23.70 -12.88
CA PHE A 60 -12.90 -23.55 -13.85
C PHE A 60 -12.44 -22.66 -15.01
N THR A 61 -12.48 -23.19 -16.23
CA THR A 61 -11.87 -22.54 -17.41
C THR A 61 -12.42 -21.15 -17.71
N ASN A 62 -13.73 -20.95 -17.55
CA ASN A 62 -14.38 -19.67 -17.85
C ASN A 62 -14.06 -18.61 -16.78
N SER A 63 -14.13 -18.98 -15.50
CA SER A 63 -13.79 -18.10 -14.38
C SER A 63 -12.30 -17.76 -14.36
N ARG A 64 -11.43 -18.73 -14.69
CA ARG A 64 -9.98 -18.51 -14.81
C ARG A 64 -9.64 -17.56 -15.95
N GLN A 65 -10.18 -17.76 -17.15
CA GLN A 65 -9.87 -16.89 -18.28
C GLN A 65 -10.31 -15.46 -18.01
N HIS A 66 -11.52 -15.28 -17.47
CA HIS A 66 -12.03 -13.97 -17.09
C HIS A 66 -11.13 -13.30 -16.03
N ALA A 67 -10.81 -13.99 -14.94
CA ALA A 67 -9.97 -13.46 -13.87
C ALA A 67 -8.54 -13.09 -14.34
N ILE A 68 -7.95 -13.91 -15.21
CA ILE A 68 -6.62 -13.63 -15.79
C ILE A 68 -6.69 -12.40 -16.71
N THR A 69 -7.67 -12.32 -17.61
CA THR A 69 -7.85 -11.17 -18.51
C THR A 69 -8.05 -9.88 -17.71
N SER A 70 -8.95 -9.87 -16.71
CA SER A 70 -9.16 -8.70 -15.86
C SER A 70 -7.92 -8.32 -15.04
N THR A 71 -7.11 -9.30 -14.63
CA THR A 71 -5.83 -9.03 -13.95
C THR A 71 -4.82 -8.40 -14.90
N MET A 72 -4.74 -8.85 -16.15
CA MET A 72 -3.86 -8.25 -17.16
C MET A 72 -4.26 -6.80 -17.43
N GLU A 73 -5.53 -6.53 -17.72
CA GLU A 73 -6.05 -5.18 -17.99
C GLU A 73 -5.79 -4.22 -16.83
N ARG A 74 -5.96 -4.68 -15.59
CA ARG A 74 -5.66 -3.87 -14.40
C ARG A 74 -4.19 -3.57 -14.26
N MET A 75 -3.31 -4.56 -14.43
CA MET A 75 -1.87 -4.33 -14.34
C MET A 75 -1.43 -3.32 -15.41
N GLU A 76 -1.98 -3.38 -16.62
CA GLU A 76 -1.75 -2.37 -17.67
C GLU A 76 -2.20 -0.97 -17.23
N ALA A 77 -3.39 -0.85 -16.63
CA ALA A 77 -3.90 0.41 -16.11
C ALA A 77 -2.98 0.99 -15.01
N LEU A 78 -2.55 0.18 -14.05
CA LEU A 78 -1.64 0.59 -12.98
C LEU A 78 -0.25 0.97 -13.51
N ILE A 79 0.28 0.21 -14.49
CA ILE A 79 1.55 0.55 -15.17
C ILE A 79 1.45 1.92 -15.84
N LYS A 80 0.32 2.19 -16.51
CA LYS A 80 0.05 3.48 -17.16
C LYS A 80 -0.05 4.60 -16.13
N GLN A 81 -0.78 4.40 -15.04
CA GLN A 81 -0.92 5.38 -13.95
C GLN A 81 0.44 5.71 -13.33
N CYS A 82 1.26 4.71 -13.00
CA CYS A 82 2.62 4.94 -12.52
C CYS A 82 3.47 5.71 -13.53
N SER A 83 3.34 5.41 -14.83
CA SER A 83 4.09 6.11 -15.88
C SER A 83 3.69 7.58 -16.00
N CYS A 84 2.38 7.89 -15.94
CA CYS A 84 1.89 9.26 -15.92
C CYS A 84 2.37 10.04 -14.68
N GLU A 85 2.30 9.40 -13.50
CA GLU A 85 2.75 10.03 -12.25
C GLU A 85 4.27 10.27 -12.23
N ILE A 86 5.07 9.33 -12.76
CA ILE A 86 6.52 9.52 -12.95
C ILE A 86 6.78 10.75 -13.83
N GLY A 87 6.09 10.88 -14.97
CA GLY A 87 6.21 12.05 -15.84
C GLY A 87 5.90 13.36 -15.09
N ARG A 88 4.77 13.40 -14.38
CA ARG A 88 4.39 14.58 -13.57
C ARG A 88 5.41 14.92 -12.49
N LEU A 89 6.01 13.91 -11.84
CA LEU A 89 7.05 14.12 -10.83
C LEU A 89 8.36 14.62 -11.44
N GLN A 90 8.69 14.17 -12.66
CA GLN A 90 9.85 14.67 -13.41
C GLN A 90 9.65 16.13 -13.84
N ASP A 91 8.46 16.51 -14.30
CA ASP A 91 8.12 17.90 -14.62
C ASP A 91 8.30 18.81 -13.38
N LYS A 92 7.74 18.40 -12.23
CA LYS A 92 7.93 19.11 -10.95
C LYS A 92 9.38 19.20 -10.51
N MET A 93 10.19 18.19 -10.83
CA MET A 93 11.61 18.20 -10.52
C MET A 93 12.34 19.22 -11.39
N ALA A 94 11.98 19.36 -12.67
CA ALA A 94 12.52 20.41 -13.53
C ALA A 94 12.14 21.81 -13.05
N ASP A 95 10.87 22.02 -12.65
CA ASP A 95 10.42 23.29 -12.06
C ASP A 95 11.20 23.62 -10.77
N CYS A 96 11.41 22.62 -9.91
CA CYS A 96 12.19 22.77 -8.68
C CYS A 96 13.66 23.14 -8.94
N GLU A 97 14.28 22.59 -9.98
CA GLU A 97 15.65 22.95 -10.38
C GLU A 97 15.71 24.39 -10.87
N LEU A 98 14.74 24.82 -11.68
CA LEU A 98 14.64 26.20 -12.16
C LEU A 98 14.46 27.18 -10.99
N GLU A 99 13.58 26.88 -10.04
CA GLU A 99 13.38 27.73 -8.86
C GLU A 99 14.63 27.80 -7.97
N LYS A 100 15.38 26.71 -7.87
CA LYS A 100 16.66 26.66 -7.14
C LYS A 100 17.72 27.50 -7.84
N GLU A 101 17.81 27.46 -9.17
CA GLU A 101 18.71 28.31 -9.96
C GLU A 101 18.35 29.79 -9.79
N ASN A 102 17.07 30.16 -9.92
CA ASN A 102 16.60 31.52 -9.69
C ASN A 102 16.94 32.04 -8.28
N ALA A 103 16.76 31.20 -7.24
CA ALA A 103 17.14 31.57 -5.87
C ALA A 103 18.66 31.74 -5.71
N ALA A 104 19.46 30.93 -6.40
CA ALA A 104 20.91 31.06 -6.39
C ALA A 104 21.36 32.35 -7.11
N GLU A 105 20.73 32.71 -8.23
CA GLU A 105 20.98 33.97 -8.94
C GLU A 105 20.65 35.19 -8.07
N GLU A 106 19.47 35.20 -7.44
CA GLU A 106 19.04 36.26 -6.52
C GLU A 106 20.03 36.44 -5.35
N PHE A 107 20.56 35.34 -4.82
CA PHE A 107 21.59 35.37 -3.78
C PHE A 107 22.89 35.99 -4.27
N VAL A 108 23.35 35.62 -5.47
CA VAL A 108 24.57 36.17 -6.09
C VAL A 108 24.42 37.66 -6.39
N GLU A 109 23.28 38.08 -6.95
CA GLU A 109 22.99 39.49 -7.20
C GLU A 109 23.01 40.32 -5.92
N THR A 110 22.41 39.79 -4.85
CA THR A 110 22.41 40.45 -3.53
C THR A 110 23.83 40.60 -2.98
N LEU A 111 24.65 39.54 -3.07
CA LEU A 111 26.06 39.61 -2.65
C LEU A 111 26.89 40.60 -3.50
N GLN A 112 26.61 40.70 -4.81
CA GLN A 112 27.29 41.66 -5.69
C GLN A 112 26.95 43.11 -5.33
N LEU A 113 25.68 43.43 -5.07
CA LEU A 113 25.28 44.76 -4.60
C LEU A 113 26.03 45.15 -3.32
N CYS A 114 26.21 44.20 -2.42
CA CYS A 114 26.90 44.43 -1.15
C CYS A 114 28.40 44.58 -1.33
N ARG A 115 29.03 43.84 -2.24
CA ARG A 115 30.41 44.08 -2.65
C ARG A 115 30.60 45.50 -3.17
N LEU A 116 29.70 45.98 -4.04
CA LEU A 116 29.75 47.34 -4.57
C LEU A 116 29.57 48.40 -3.48
N GLN A 117 28.76 48.12 -2.45
CA GLN A 117 28.56 49.01 -1.31
C GLN A 117 29.81 49.09 -0.42
N VAL A 118 30.45 47.96 -0.12
CA VAL A 118 31.75 47.90 0.56
C VAL A 118 32.82 48.69 -0.21
N GLU A 119 32.90 48.51 -1.53
CA GLU A 119 33.89 49.20 -2.37
C GLU A 119 33.67 50.73 -2.41
N LYS A 120 32.44 51.20 -2.19
CA LYS A 120 32.09 52.63 -2.08
C LYS A 120 32.35 53.21 -0.69
N GLU A 121 32.08 52.46 0.36
CA GLU A 121 32.20 52.91 1.75
C GLU A 121 33.65 52.72 2.25
N GLN A 122 34.54 53.65 1.88
CA GLN A 122 35.91 53.66 2.38
C GLN A 122 35.94 53.84 3.90
N GLY A 123 36.27 52.77 4.64
CA GLY A 123 36.50 52.80 6.10
C GLY A 123 35.45 52.11 6.97
N VAL A 124 34.47 51.42 6.38
CA VAL A 124 33.50 50.59 7.14
C VAL A 124 34.02 49.15 7.28
N ASP A 125 33.75 48.52 8.43
CA ASP A 125 34.15 47.13 8.70
C ASP A 125 33.43 46.19 7.72
N PHE A 126 34.19 45.66 6.76
CA PHE A 126 33.75 44.70 5.76
C PHE A 126 32.94 43.54 6.37
N LEU A 127 33.36 43.07 7.54
CA LEU A 127 32.73 41.94 8.21
C LEU A 127 31.28 42.26 8.62
N GLN A 128 31.02 43.50 9.03
CA GLN A 128 29.69 43.96 9.43
C GLN A 128 28.76 44.09 8.23
N ILE A 129 29.23 44.68 7.12
CA ILE A 129 28.43 44.79 5.89
C ILE A 129 28.13 43.40 5.31
N TYR A 130 29.10 42.49 5.35
CA TYR A 130 28.89 41.11 4.93
C TYR A 130 27.86 40.40 5.81
N ASN A 131 27.98 40.46 7.14
CA ASN A 131 27.01 39.84 8.05
C ASN A 131 25.60 40.42 7.90
N ASP A 132 25.47 41.74 7.80
CA ASP A 132 24.16 42.38 7.62
C ASP A 132 23.51 41.95 6.29
N THR A 133 24.31 41.75 5.25
CA THR A 133 23.86 41.26 3.95
C THR A 133 23.49 39.78 3.99
N PHE A 134 24.33 38.96 4.61
CA PHE A 134 24.08 37.54 4.79
C PHE A 134 22.80 37.31 5.60
N ASN A 135 22.56 38.11 6.64
CA ASN A 135 21.32 38.06 7.40
C ASN A 135 20.09 38.54 6.59
N LYS A 136 20.25 39.54 5.72
CA LYS A 136 19.17 40.01 4.81
C LYS A 136 18.78 38.98 3.75
N THR A 137 19.65 38.01 3.46
CA THR A 137 19.39 36.93 2.48
C THR A 137 18.85 35.65 3.13
N ALA A 138 18.48 35.68 4.42
CA ALA A 138 17.95 34.53 5.14
C ALA A 138 16.74 33.87 4.42
N ASP A 139 15.85 34.67 3.82
CA ASP A 139 14.70 34.17 3.08
C ASP A 139 15.11 33.38 1.82
N VAL A 140 16.12 33.87 1.10
CA VAL A 140 16.68 33.19 -0.09
C VAL A 140 17.40 31.90 0.29
N GLN A 141 18.15 31.91 1.40
CA GLN A 141 18.80 30.72 1.95
C GLN A 141 17.76 29.66 2.38
N SER A 142 16.70 30.08 3.05
CA SER A 142 15.59 29.22 3.45
C SER A 142 14.87 28.64 2.23
N LYS A 143 14.62 29.44 1.20
CA LYS A 143 14.00 29.00 -0.06
C LYS A 143 14.89 27.97 -0.76
N PHE A 144 16.19 28.22 -0.86
CA PHE A 144 17.14 27.28 -1.46
C PHE A 144 17.16 25.94 -0.72
N GLN A 145 17.22 25.97 0.62
CA GLN A 145 17.19 24.76 1.45
C GLN A 145 15.87 23.97 1.27
N ALA A 146 14.73 24.67 1.24
CA ALA A 146 13.43 24.05 0.98
C ALA A 146 13.36 23.38 -0.41
N MET A 147 14.00 23.96 -1.43
CA MET A 147 14.09 23.34 -2.76
C MET A 147 14.95 22.08 -2.74
N VAL A 148 16.07 22.07 -2.01
CA VAL A 148 16.91 20.88 -1.85
C VAL A 148 16.13 19.73 -1.20
N GLU A 149 15.37 20.01 -0.14
CA GLU A 149 14.53 19.03 0.55
C GLU A 149 13.39 18.54 -0.34
N THR A 150 12.70 19.45 -1.03
CA THR A 150 11.63 19.13 -1.98
C THR A 150 12.13 18.23 -3.10
N ARG A 151 13.31 18.54 -3.66
CA ARG A 151 13.96 17.72 -4.67
C ARG A 151 14.29 16.31 -4.15
N SER A 152 14.84 16.21 -2.94
CA SER A 152 15.13 14.91 -2.31
C SER A 152 13.87 14.05 -2.18
N TRP A 153 12.77 14.65 -1.72
CA TRP A 153 11.46 14.00 -1.64
C TRP A 153 10.93 13.57 -3.03
N LEU A 154 11.01 14.44 -4.03
CA LEU A 154 10.59 14.14 -5.41
C LEU A 154 11.38 12.97 -5.99
N VAL A 155 12.71 12.95 -5.83
CA VAL A 155 13.58 11.85 -6.28
C VAL A 155 13.18 10.53 -5.62
N HIS A 156 12.98 10.54 -4.30
CA HIS A 156 12.55 9.34 -3.57
C HIS A 156 11.17 8.85 -4.04
N ARG A 157 10.22 9.77 -4.23
CA ARG A 157 8.87 9.46 -4.70
C ARG A 157 8.88 8.88 -6.11
N THR A 158 9.65 9.47 -7.03
CA THR A 158 9.82 8.96 -8.41
C THR A 158 10.37 7.55 -8.41
N ARG A 159 11.45 7.28 -7.67
CA ARG A 159 12.04 5.94 -7.54
C ARG A 159 11.03 4.92 -7.01
N ASN A 160 10.22 5.32 -6.04
CA ASN A 160 9.17 4.45 -5.49
C ASN A 160 8.09 4.13 -6.54
N MET A 161 7.68 5.10 -7.37
CA MET A 161 6.74 4.85 -8.47
C MET A 161 7.34 3.97 -9.57
N GLU A 162 8.64 4.10 -9.87
CA GLU A 162 9.34 3.21 -10.78
C GLU A 162 9.34 1.77 -10.27
N LEU A 163 9.66 1.55 -8.98
CA LEU A 163 9.61 0.23 -8.37
C LEU A 163 8.23 -0.40 -8.47
N HIS A 164 7.16 0.34 -8.14
CA HIS A 164 5.79 -0.16 -8.29
C HIS A 164 5.47 -0.52 -9.74
N ARG A 165 5.86 0.33 -10.69
CA ARG A 165 5.66 0.05 -12.12
C ARG A 165 6.35 -1.25 -12.55
N GLU A 166 7.59 -1.48 -12.13
CA GLU A 166 8.32 -2.71 -12.47
C GLU A 166 7.69 -3.95 -11.81
N VAL A 167 7.19 -3.83 -10.58
CA VAL A 167 6.42 -4.90 -9.92
C VAL A 167 5.15 -5.22 -10.71
N TYR A 168 4.37 -4.21 -11.12
CA TYR A 168 3.16 -4.42 -11.92
C TYR A 168 3.47 -5.02 -13.29
N ARG A 169 4.59 -4.63 -13.92
CA ARG A 169 5.08 -5.27 -15.16
C ARG A 169 5.42 -6.74 -14.95
N ALA A 170 6.13 -7.07 -13.87
CA ALA A 170 6.44 -8.46 -13.55
C ALA A 170 5.16 -9.28 -13.33
N LEU A 171 4.20 -8.74 -12.57
CA LEU A 171 2.90 -9.37 -12.35
C LEU A 171 2.11 -9.55 -13.65
N HIS A 172 2.15 -8.57 -14.56
CA HIS A 172 1.52 -8.65 -15.88
C HIS A 172 2.13 -9.77 -16.72
N VAL A 173 3.46 -9.90 -16.75
CA VAL A 173 4.16 -10.99 -17.45
C VAL A 173 3.78 -12.36 -16.87
N VAL A 174 3.68 -12.46 -15.54
CA VAL A 174 3.23 -13.68 -14.87
C VAL A 174 1.78 -14.02 -15.26
N ALA A 175 0.88 -13.04 -15.29
CA ALA A 175 -0.50 -13.24 -15.71
C ALA A 175 -0.60 -13.69 -17.18
N CYS A 176 0.16 -13.06 -18.09
CA CYS A 176 0.27 -13.48 -19.50
C CYS A 176 0.78 -14.93 -19.63
N THR A 177 1.78 -15.28 -18.83
CA THR A 177 2.34 -16.65 -18.80
C THR A 177 1.28 -17.63 -18.29
N ALA A 178 0.55 -17.29 -17.22
CA ALA A 178 -0.52 -18.11 -16.66
C ALA A 178 -1.71 -18.30 -17.62
N ALA A 179 -1.99 -17.30 -18.47
CA ALA A 179 -2.96 -17.41 -19.56
C ALA A 179 -2.54 -18.46 -20.62
N SER A 180 -1.23 -18.58 -20.85
CA SER A 180 -0.65 -19.41 -21.90
C SER A 180 -0.46 -20.87 -21.49
N ILE A 181 -0.62 -21.21 -20.20
CA ILE A 181 -0.48 -22.60 -19.70
C ILE A 181 -1.80 -23.34 -19.95
N PRO A 182 -1.84 -24.32 -20.89
CA PRO A 182 -3.04 -25.10 -21.16
C PRO A 182 -3.45 -25.87 -19.90
N HIS A 183 -4.75 -25.85 -19.60
CA HIS A 183 -5.27 -26.54 -18.44
C HIS A 183 -5.29 -28.05 -18.71
N GLN A 184 -4.28 -28.77 -18.22
CA GLN A 184 -4.37 -30.23 -18.12
C GLN A 184 -5.51 -30.56 -17.16
N ARG A 185 -6.59 -31.15 -17.69
CA ARG A 185 -7.63 -31.79 -16.88
C ARG A 185 -7.00 -33.03 -16.25
N GLU A 186 -6.37 -32.86 -15.09
CA GLU A 186 -6.12 -34.02 -14.24
C GLU A 186 -7.45 -34.45 -13.63
N ASP A 187 -7.84 -35.71 -13.89
CA ASP A 187 -9.01 -36.39 -13.33
C ASP A 187 -8.91 -36.53 -11.80
N GLN A 188 -9.11 -35.42 -11.08
CA GLN A 188 -9.27 -35.41 -9.62
C GLN A 188 -10.62 -34.79 -9.29
N GLN A 189 -11.49 -35.62 -8.70
CA GLN A 189 -12.78 -35.32 -8.08
C GLN A 189 -13.34 -33.94 -8.43
N LEU A 190 -14.18 -33.90 -9.46
CA LEU A 190 -14.92 -32.72 -9.90
C LEU A 190 -15.60 -32.06 -8.70
N THR A 191 -15.00 -31.01 -8.14
CA THR A 191 -15.69 -30.03 -7.34
C THR A 191 -16.83 -29.51 -8.23
N THR A 192 -18.08 -29.76 -7.87
CA THR A 192 -19.22 -29.41 -8.73
C THR A 192 -19.41 -27.90 -8.74
N GLU A 193 -19.98 -27.33 -9.82
CA GLU A 193 -20.36 -25.91 -9.87
C GLU A 193 -21.25 -25.51 -8.68
N GLU A 194 -22.04 -26.45 -8.16
CA GLU A 194 -22.85 -26.30 -6.94
C GLU A 194 -22.01 -26.14 -5.67
N GLN A 195 -20.91 -26.88 -5.53
CA GLN A 195 -19.98 -26.72 -4.41
C GLN A 195 -19.25 -25.37 -4.45
N VAL A 196 -18.94 -24.87 -5.65
CA VAL A 196 -18.40 -23.53 -5.85
C VAL A 196 -19.43 -22.46 -5.50
N SER A 197 -20.67 -22.61 -5.97
CA SER A 197 -21.77 -21.71 -5.67
C SER A 197 -22.02 -21.62 -4.16
N ASN A 198 -22.09 -22.76 -3.47
CA ASN A 198 -22.25 -22.83 -2.02
C ASN A 198 -21.11 -22.15 -1.24
N ARG A 199 -19.87 -22.25 -1.73
CA ARG A 199 -18.72 -21.55 -1.13
C ARG A 199 -18.73 -20.05 -1.41
N GLY A 200 -19.19 -19.63 -2.58
CA GLY A 200 -19.45 -18.21 -2.89
C GLY A 200 -20.53 -17.60 -2.00
N SER A 201 -21.63 -18.33 -1.77
CA SER A 201 -22.67 -17.94 -0.81
C SER A 201 -22.14 -17.89 0.63
N LYS A 202 -21.29 -18.85 1.02
CA LYS A 202 -20.63 -18.82 2.32
C LYS A 202 -19.75 -17.59 2.50
N MET A 203 -18.96 -17.23 1.49
CA MET A 203 -18.14 -16.01 1.51
C MET A 203 -19.00 -14.76 1.66
N LEU A 204 -20.12 -14.66 0.94
CA LEU A 204 -21.07 -13.54 1.10
C LEU A 204 -21.60 -13.43 2.53
N MET A 205 -21.96 -14.54 3.17
CA MET A 205 -22.42 -14.55 4.57
C MET A 205 -21.31 -14.16 5.55
N GLU A 206 -20.05 -14.48 5.23
CA GLU A 206 -18.89 -14.17 6.08
C GLU A 206 -18.41 -12.71 5.96
N LEU A 207 -18.79 -11.98 4.90
CA LEU A 207 -18.35 -10.59 4.68
C LEU A 207 -18.80 -9.63 5.79
N ASP A 208 -20.02 -9.78 6.30
CA ASP A 208 -20.50 -8.94 7.41
C ASP A 208 -19.70 -9.21 8.69
N SER A 209 -19.37 -10.47 8.96
CA SER A 209 -18.52 -10.87 10.09
C SER A 209 -17.08 -10.37 9.90
N PHE A 210 -16.58 -10.39 8.67
CA PHE A 210 -15.27 -9.84 8.30
C PHE A 210 -15.21 -8.33 8.51
N GLY A 211 -16.27 -7.60 8.11
CA GLY A 211 -16.40 -6.17 8.35
C GLY A 211 -16.39 -5.82 9.84
N ALA A 212 -17.19 -6.53 10.64
CA ALA A 212 -17.22 -6.35 12.10
C ALA A 212 -15.86 -6.67 12.76
N GLY A 213 -15.17 -7.71 12.27
CA GLY A 213 -13.82 -8.04 12.73
C GLY A 213 -12.81 -6.94 12.40
N LEU A 214 -12.85 -6.38 11.19
CA LEU A 214 -11.98 -5.25 10.81
C LEU A 214 -12.23 -4.02 11.68
N GLU A 215 -13.50 -3.70 11.96
CA GLU A 215 -13.87 -2.59 12.85
C GLU A 215 -13.27 -2.77 14.25
N ALA A 216 -13.43 -3.95 14.85
CA ALA A 216 -12.88 -4.26 16.17
C ALA A 216 -11.34 -4.13 16.22
N VAL A 217 -10.64 -4.60 15.18
CA VAL A 217 -9.18 -4.49 15.10
C VAL A 217 -8.75 -3.03 14.87
N MET A 218 -9.50 -2.25 14.09
CA MET A 218 -9.24 -0.83 13.85
C MET A 218 -9.40 0.03 15.10
N GLU A 219 -10.48 -0.17 15.86
CA GLU A 219 -10.73 0.52 17.14
C GLU A 219 -9.62 0.22 18.16
N ARG A 220 -9.12 -1.01 18.14
CA ARG A 220 -8.06 -1.42 19.05
C ARG A 220 -6.69 -0.88 18.64
N SER A 221 -6.36 -0.98 17.35
CA SER A 221 -5.14 -0.39 16.81
C SER A 221 -5.07 1.11 17.13
N ALA A 222 -6.19 1.83 17.03
CA ALA A 222 -6.27 3.24 17.40
C ALA A 222 -6.03 3.49 18.90
N ARG A 223 -6.63 2.65 19.78
CA ARG A 223 -6.39 2.72 21.23
C ARG A 223 -4.91 2.48 21.56
N ASP A 224 -4.33 1.42 21.03
CA ASP A 224 -2.95 1.03 21.34
C ASP A 224 -1.92 2.07 20.84
N HIS A 225 -2.23 2.79 19.75
CA HIS A 225 -1.42 3.93 19.27
C HIS A 225 -1.53 5.18 20.18
N GLN A 226 -2.67 5.43 20.81
CA GLN A 226 -2.85 6.59 21.70
C GLN A 226 -2.07 6.48 23.02
N TYR A 227 -1.78 5.26 23.50
CA TYR A 227 -1.15 5.05 24.80
C TYR A 227 0.38 4.98 24.77
N SER A 228 1.03 5.04 23.59
CA SER A 228 2.49 4.91 23.50
C SER A 228 3.14 5.83 22.44
N PRO A 229 2.98 7.17 22.54
CA PRO A 229 3.64 8.09 21.63
C PRO A 229 5.13 8.20 22.01
N GLY A 230 5.99 7.43 21.34
CA GLY A 230 7.45 7.66 21.38
C GLY A 230 8.37 6.50 21.75
N SER A 231 7.92 5.24 21.75
CA SER A 231 8.82 4.09 21.90
C SER A 231 8.93 3.29 20.60
N ASN A 232 10.13 2.78 20.29
CA ASN A 232 10.42 1.80 19.25
C ASN A 232 9.22 0.87 18.96
N HIS A 233 8.83 0.75 17.68
CA HIS A 233 7.64 0.00 17.24
C HIS A 233 7.40 -1.26 18.07
N THR A 234 6.34 -1.23 18.87
CA THR A 234 5.98 -2.35 19.75
C THR A 234 5.69 -3.59 18.89
N ALA A 235 5.79 -4.79 19.48
CA ALA A 235 5.48 -6.03 18.75
C ALA A 235 4.07 -5.99 18.13
N ALA A 236 3.10 -5.40 18.84
CA ALA A 236 1.73 -5.21 18.39
C ALA A 236 1.62 -4.26 17.19
N GLU A 237 2.35 -3.15 17.18
CA GLU A 237 2.34 -2.22 16.05
C GLU A 237 2.89 -2.86 14.77
N ARG A 238 3.95 -3.66 14.89
CA ARG A 238 4.48 -4.45 13.77
C ARG A 238 3.47 -5.49 13.28
N GLU A 239 2.69 -6.07 14.18
CA GLU A 239 1.64 -7.02 13.84
C GLU A 239 0.49 -6.34 13.07
N TYR A 240 0.06 -5.15 13.51
CA TYR A 240 -0.95 -4.36 12.80
C TYR A 240 -0.49 -3.91 11.41
N LEU A 241 0.78 -3.49 11.28
CA LEU A 241 1.37 -3.16 9.98
C LEU A 241 1.47 -4.37 9.06
N ARG A 242 1.83 -5.54 9.61
CA ARG A 242 1.86 -6.80 8.86
C ARG A 242 0.47 -7.17 8.38
N PHE A 243 -0.53 -7.16 9.26
CA PHE A 243 -1.92 -7.45 8.90
C PHE A 243 -2.46 -6.49 7.85
N ALA A 244 -2.21 -5.19 8.00
CA ALA A 244 -2.62 -4.17 7.03
C ALA A 244 -2.07 -4.45 5.63
N ARG A 245 -0.79 -4.85 5.53
CA ARG A 245 -0.16 -5.25 4.26
C ARG A 245 -0.78 -6.52 3.70
N ASP A 246 -0.96 -7.55 4.52
CA ASP A 246 -1.49 -8.86 4.08
C ASP A 246 -2.97 -8.72 3.62
N LEU A 247 -3.73 -7.82 4.25
CA LEU A 247 -5.08 -7.43 3.84
C LEU A 247 -5.07 -6.79 2.46
N GLU A 248 -4.23 -5.76 2.25
CA GLU A 248 -4.09 -5.11 0.94
C GLU A 248 -3.68 -6.11 -0.15
N GLU A 249 -2.67 -6.94 0.13
CA GLU A 249 -2.17 -7.93 -0.82
C GLU A 249 -3.27 -8.91 -1.23
N PHE A 250 -4.05 -9.43 -0.27
CA PHE A 250 -5.16 -10.33 -0.57
C PHE A 250 -6.15 -9.69 -1.53
N TRP A 251 -6.63 -8.49 -1.24
CA TRP A 251 -7.64 -7.84 -2.08
C TRP A 251 -7.06 -7.41 -3.43
N LEU A 252 -5.77 -7.08 -3.51
CA LEU A 252 -5.11 -6.79 -4.78
C LEU A 252 -5.01 -8.02 -5.69
N VAL A 253 -4.73 -9.19 -5.12
CA VAL A 253 -4.49 -10.44 -5.89
C VAL A 253 -5.80 -11.15 -6.24
N TYR A 254 -6.72 -11.29 -5.28
CA TYR A 254 -7.84 -12.24 -5.40
C TYR A 254 -9.15 -11.61 -5.85
N ARG A 255 -9.26 -10.29 -5.90
CA ARG A 255 -10.52 -9.61 -6.26
C ARG A 255 -11.08 -9.96 -7.62
N ASN A 256 -10.23 -10.17 -8.63
CA ASN A 256 -10.67 -10.46 -10.00
C ASN A 256 -11.19 -11.90 -10.13
N TRP A 257 -11.01 -12.70 -9.09
CA TRP A 257 -11.53 -14.06 -8.99
C TRP A 257 -12.87 -14.08 -8.23
N LEU A 258 -13.28 -12.96 -7.63
CA LEU A 258 -14.54 -12.85 -6.89
C LEU A 258 -15.72 -12.55 -7.81
N PRO A 259 -16.90 -13.14 -7.54
CA PRO A 259 -18.15 -12.70 -8.17
C PRO A 259 -18.44 -11.22 -7.90
N HIS A 260 -19.03 -10.50 -8.87
CA HIS A 260 -19.38 -9.07 -8.72
C HIS A 260 -20.18 -8.75 -7.46
N VAL A 261 -21.14 -9.60 -7.10
CA VAL A 261 -21.96 -9.40 -5.87
C VAL A 261 -21.11 -9.40 -4.60
N VAL A 262 -20.04 -10.22 -4.56
CA VAL A 262 -19.09 -10.21 -3.45
C VAL A 262 -18.28 -8.92 -3.46
N MET A 263 -17.85 -8.47 -4.64
CA MET A 263 -17.12 -7.22 -4.80
C MET A 263 -17.94 -6.00 -4.40
N ASP A 264 -19.22 -5.94 -4.76
CA ASP A 264 -20.13 -4.84 -4.38
C ASP A 264 -20.32 -4.79 -2.86
N THR A 265 -20.55 -5.96 -2.26
CA THR A 265 -20.74 -6.09 -0.80
C THR A 265 -19.46 -5.70 -0.05
N ALA A 266 -18.31 -6.20 -0.49
CA ALA A 266 -17.01 -5.83 0.07
C ALA A 266 -16.75 -4.31 -0.08
N THR A 267 -17.00 -3.74 -1.26
CA THR A 267 -16.82 -2.30 -1.53
C THR A 267 -17.65 -1.44 -0.58
N ARG A 268 -18.91 -1.82 -0.33
CA ARG A 268 -19.79 -1.14 0.64
C ARG A 268 -19.24 -1.21 2.07
N ILE A 269 -18.75 -2.37 2.49
CA ILE A 269 -18.15 -2.56 3.82
C ILE A 269 -16.88 -1.71 3.96
N PHE A 270 -15.97 -1.77 2.99
CA PHE A 270 -14.74 -0.96 3.00
C PHE A 270 -15.03 0.54 2.96
N PHE A 271 -16.06 0.99 2.23
CA PHE A 271 -16.52 2.38 2.26
C PHE A 271 -16.90 2.80 3.69
N SER A 272 -17.79 2.03 4.33
CA SER A 272 -18.26 2.32 5.69
C SER A 272 -17.11 2.40 6.69
N LEU A 273 -16.17 1.45 6.62
CA LEU A 273 -15.02 1.39 7.52
C LEU A 273 -14.01 2.52 7.25
N SER A 274 -13.80 2.93 5.99
CA SER A 274 -12.88 4.01 5.63
C SER A 274 -13.30 5.38 6.20
N ALA A 275 -14.61 5.58 6.38
CA ALA A 275 -15.20 6.80 6.90
C ALA A 275 -15.05 6.98 8.44
N SER A 276 -14.59 5.97 9.17
CA SER A 276 -14.35 6.05 10.62
C SER A 276 -13.29 7.10 11.00
N VAL A 277 -13.33 7.69 12.20
CA VAL A 277 -12.53 8.90 12.57
C VAL A 277 -11.11 8.58 13.08
N ASN A 278 -10.64 7.33 12.98
CA ASN A 278 -9.37 6.91 13.60
C ASN A 278 -8.15 7.32 12.74
N GLU A 279 -7.69 8.57 12.87
CA GLU A 279 -6.44 9.03 12.25
C GLU A 279 -5.22 8.28 12.80
N GLY A 280 -4.29 7.89 11.92
CA GLY A 280 -3.08 7.16 12.29
C GLY A 280 -3.19 5.63 12.38
N CYS A 281 -4.38 5.04 12.26
CA CYS A 281 -4.54 3.58 12.27
C CYS A 281 -4.02 2.95 10.96
N PRO A 282 -2.98 2.07 10.99
CA PRO A 282 -2.42 1.46 9.79
C PRO A 282 -3.42 0.59 9.03
N ILE A 283 -4.33 -0.07 9.76
CA ILE A 283 -5.36 -0.95 9.18
C ILE A 283 -6.46 -0.14 8.51
N ARG A 284 -6.86 1.00 9.09
CA ARG A 284 -7.77 1.93 8.43
C ARG A 284 -7.16 2.45 7.13
N ASN A 285 -5.88 2.82 7.16
CA ASN A 285 -5.19 3.29 5.96
C ASN A 285 -5.18 2.23 4.86
N ALA A 286 -5.00 0.96 5.23
CA ALA A 286 -5.13 -0.18 4.33
C ALA A 286 -6.56 -0.33 3.78
N VAL A 287 -7.57 -0.33 4.63
CA VAL A 287 -9.00 -0.35 4.26
C VAL A 287 -9.34 0.75 3.27
N SER A 288 -8.89 1.99 3.51
CA SER A 288 -9.11 3.13 2.62
C SER A 288 -8.42 2.93 1.27
N ARG A 289 -7.18 2.39 1.25
CA ARG A 289 -6.49 2.07 0.00
C ARG A 289 -7.20 0.96 -0.77
N VAL A 290 -7.66 -0.09 -0.08
CA VAL A 290 -8.45 -1.17 -0.69
C VAL A 290 -9.74 -0.58 -1.27
N TYR A 291 -10.50 0.20 -0.52
CA TYR A 291 -11.72 0.85 -0.99
C TYR A 291 -11.49 1.67 -2.27
N THR A 292 -10.50 2.57 -2.28
CA THR A 292 -10.17 3.39 -3.45
C THR A 292 -9.85 2.50 -4.66
N ASN A 293 -9.05 1.45 -4.45
CA ASN A 293 -8.71 0.47 -5.48
C ASN A 293 -9.92 -0.31 -6.01
N LEU A 294 -10.95 -0.54 -5.20
CA LEU A 294 -12.19 -1.21 -5.63
C LEU A 294 -13.12 -0.25 -6.37
N ARG A 295 -13.20 1.01 -5.94
CA ARG A 295 -14.10 2.03 -6.49
C ARG A 295 -13.71 2.52 -7.88
N GLU A 296 -12.41 2.63 -8.18
CA GLU A 296 -11.93 3.15 -9.48
C GLU A 296 -12.41 2.34 -10.70
N GLU A 297 -12.84 1.09 -10.51
CA GLU A 297 -13.30 0.19 -11.59
C GLU A 297 -14.81 -0.08 -11.59
N TYR A 298 -15.50 0.20 -10.46
CA TYR A 298 -16.97 0.12 -10.35
C TYR A 298 -17.50 1.46 -9.81
N PRO A 299 -17.62 2.48 -10.67
CA PRO A 299 -18.37 3.68 -10.28
C PRO A 299 -19.81 3.22 -10.00
N THR A 300 -20.20 3.23 -8.73
CA THR A 300 -21.58 3.04 -8.30
C THR A 300 -22.49 3.88 -9.21
N GLN A 301 -23.38 3.20 -9.93
CA GLN A 301 -24.51 3.85 -10.61
C GLN A 301 -25.44 4.51 -9.60
#